data_AF-A0A6J5DWP5-F1
#
_entry.id   AF-A0A6J5DWP5-F1
#
_cell.length_a   1.000
_cell.length_b   1.000
_cell.length_c   1.000
_cell.angle_alpha   90.00
_cell.angle_beta   90.00
_cell.angle_gamma   90.00
#
_symmetry.space_group_name_H-M   'P 1'
#
loop_
_entity.id
_entity.type
_entity.pdbx_description
1 polymer ?
#
loop_
_entity_poly.entity_id
_entity_poly.type
_entity_poly.pdbx_seq_one_letter_code
_entity_poly.pdbx_strand_id
1 'polypeptide(L)' 'MFRPPRTRCRCCGQPFSDANVYSEAGWIETRISGLCEVCFDTIADLIAGDADDDERNESDGTDR' A
#
# COMPACT_ATOMS: atom_id res chain seq x y z
N MET A 1 12.66 23.14 1.89
CA MET A 1 11.46 23.33 2.73
C MET A 1 11.10 21.97 3.32
N PHE A 2 11.39 21.71 4.60
CA PHE A 2 11.00 20.45 5.24
C PHE A 2 9.53 20.55 5.67
N ARG A 3 8.66 19.69 5.14
CA ARG A 3 7.24 19.64 5.56
C ARG A 3 7.18 18.93 6.92
N PRO A 4 6.45 19.45 7.92
CA PRO A 4 6.35 18.79 9.22
C PRO A 4 5.76 17.38 9.07
N PRO A 5 6.17 16.42 9.93
CA PRO A 5 5.63 15.07 9.92
C PRO A 5 4.12 15.13 10.14
N ARG A 6 3.40 14.29 9.39
CA ARG A 6 1.95 14.21 9.54
C ARG A 6 1.63 13.49 10.86
N THR A 7 0.56 13.94 11.51
CA THR A 7 0.04 13.30 12.73
C THR A 7 -1.21 12.45 12.46
N ARG A 8 -1.64 12.38 11.19
CA ARG A 8 -2.83 11.66 10.74
C ARG A 8 -2.56 10.91 9.44
N CYS A 9 -3.20 9.75 9.31
CA CYS A 9 -3.15 8.94 8.11
C CYS A 9 -3.78 9.68 6.92
N ARG A 10 -3.13 9.65 5.76
CA ARG A 10 -3.66 10.26 4.53
C ARG A 10 -4.85 9.50 3.93
N CYS A 11 -4.94 8.20 4.17
CA CYS A 11 -5.98 7.34 3.60
C CYS A 11 -7.29 7.46 4.41
N CYS A 12 -7.27 7.08 5.69
CA CYS A 12 -8.48 7.08 6.52
C CYS A 12 -8.70 8.40 7.32
N GLY A 13 -7.73 9.31 7.31
CA GLY A 13 -7.79 10.57 8.04
C GLY A 13 -7.62 10.47 9.56
N GLN A 14 -7.58 9.26 10.15
CA GLN A 14 -7.46 9.08 11.60
C GLN A 14 -6.09 9.51 12.13
N PRO A 15 -6.00 10.02 13.39
CA PRO A 15 -4.72 10.26 14.02
C PRO A 15 -3.94 8.95 14.20
N PHE A 16 -2.61 9.02 14.13
CA PHE A 16 -1.77 7.86 14.42
C PHE A 16 -1.84 7.53 15.92
N SER A 17 -2.06 6.25 16.22
CA SER A 17 -2.12 5.73 17.59
C SER A 17 -1.79 4.25 17.59
N ASP A 18 -1.58 3.68 18.78
CA ASP A 18 -1.33 2.23 18.94
C ASP A 18 -2.51 1.36 18.46
N ALA A 19 -3.67 1.96 18.14
CA ALA A 19 -4.82 1.26 17.57
C ALA A 19 -4.71 1.04 16.05
N ASN A 20 -3.87 1.82 15.35
CA ASN A 20 -3.69 1.73 13.90
C ASN A 20 -2.22 1.67 13.44
N VAL A 21 -1.28 1.73 14.38
CA VAL A 21 0.16 1.51 14.18
C VAL A 21 0.64 0.62 15.33
N TYR A 22 1.00 -0.61 15.04
CA TYR A 22 1.23 -1.67 16.03
C TYR A 22 2.70 -1.90 16.34
N SER A 23 3.61 -1.50 15.42
CA SER A 23 5.03 -1.73 15.56
C SER A 23 5.86 -0.45 15.59
N GLU A 24 7.05 -0.52 16.20
CA GLU A 24 8.04 0.57 16.16
C GLU A 24 8.43 0.92 14.71
N ALA A 25 8.53 -0.10 13.85
CA ALA A 25 8.78 0.08 12.43
C ALA A 25 7.64 0.86 11.74
N GLY A 26 6.39 0.58 12.07
CA GLY A 26 5.23 1.33 11.57
C GLY A 26 5.24 2.79 11.97
N TRP A 27 5.65 3.10 13.21
CA TRP A 27 5.80 4.49 13.65
C TRP A 27 6.86 5.24 12.84
N ILE A 28 7.92 4.57 12.42
CA ILE A 28 8.90 5.14 11.49
C ILE A 28 8.26 5.32 10.11
N GLU A 29 7.55 4.32 9.61
CA GLU A 29 6.90 4.31 8.29
C GLU A 29 5.85 5.42 8.14
N THR A 30 5.09 5.74 9.19
CA THR A 30 4.12 6.85 9.16
C THR A 30 4.75 8.19 8.79
N ARG A 31 6.06 8.38 9.05
CA ARG A 31 6.80 9.59 8.67
C ARG A 31 7.25 9.59 7.22
N ILE A 32 7.34 8.42 6.60
CA ILE A 32 7.78 8.21 5.22
C ILE A 32 6.57 8.23 4.29
N SER A 33 5.67 7.26 4.40
CA SER A 33 4.47 7.15 3.56
C SER A 33 3.35 8.12 3.97
N GLY A 34 3.22 8.41 5.26
CA GLY A 34 2.07 9.15 5.80
C GLY A 34 0.81 8.30 5.93
N LEU A 35 0.95 6.99 6.02
CA LEU A 35 -0.13 6.02 6.21
C LEU A 35 0.00 5.33 7.58
N CYS A 36 -1.12 4.89 8.15
CA CYS A 36 -1.10 3.97 9.29
C CYS A 36 -0.91 2.54 8.79
N GLU A 37 -0.43 1.62 9.64
CA GLU A 37 -0.11 0.24 9.23
C GLU A 37 -1.34 -0.45 8.61
N VAL A 38 -2.53 -0.30 9.22
CA VAL A 38 -3.77 -0.89 8.69
C VAL A 38 -4.04 -0.50 7.23
N CYS A 39 -3.90 0.79 6.92
CA CYS A 39 -4.15 1.28 5.56
C CYS A 39 -3.01 0.90 4.60
N PHE A 40 -1.78 0.84 5.11
CA PHE A 40 -0.63 0.43 4.32
C PHE A 40 -0.78 -1.03 3.89
N ASP A 41 -1.07 -1.93 4.83
CA ASP A 41 -1.26 -3.36 4.58
C ASP A 41 -2.40 -3.61 3.60
N THR A 42 -3.54 -2.92 3.78
CA THR A 42 -4.68 -3.02 2.85
C THR A 42 -4.27 -2.66 1.42
N ILE A 43 -3.47 -1.62 1.22
CA ILE A 43 -3.01 -1.21 -0.11
C ILE A 43 -2.00 -2.22 -0.67
N ALA A 44 -1.09 -2.72 0.17
CA ALA A 44 -0.11 -3.72 -0.22
C ALA A 44 -0.80 -5.02 -0.68
N ASP A 45 -1.81 -5.49 0.06
CA ASP A 45 -2.59 -6.68 -0.28
C ASP A 45 -3.34 -6.51 -1.61
N LEU A 46 -3.93 -5.34 -1.86
CA LEU A 46 -4.60 -5.05 -3.14
C LEU A 46 -3.61 -5.13 -4.32
N ILE A 47 -2.41 -4.57 -4.17
CA ILE A 47 -1.39 -4.60 -5.23
C ILE A 47 -0.84 -6.02 -5.42
N ALA A 48 -0.68 -6.79 -4.33
CA ALA A 48 -0.20 -8.15 -4.40
C ALA A 48 -1.23 -9.13 -5.02
N GLY A 49 -2.52 -8.83 -4.88
CA GLY A 49 -3.62 -9.65 -5.41
C GLY A 49 -3.88 -9.55 -6.91
N ASP A 50 -3.31 -8.55 -7.59
CA ASP A 50 -3.45 -8.34 -9.05
C ASP A 50 -2.35 -9.03 -9.88
N ALA A 51 -1.62 -10.00 -9.30
CA ALA A 51 -0.49 -10.67 -9.96
C ALA A 51 -0.86 -11.91 -10.82
N ASP A 52 -2.15 -12.22 -10.99
CA ASP A 52 -2.64 -13.42 -11.71
C ASP A 52 -3.62 -13.07 -12.85
N ASP A 53 -3.29 -12.18 -13.79
CA ASP A 53 -4.06 -12.06 -15.06
C ASP A 53 -3.20 -11.51 -16.21
N ASP A 54 -2.33 -12.34 -16.79
CA ASP A 54 -1.75 -12.09 -18.13
C ASP A 54 -1.26 -13.40 -18.78
N GLU A 55 -2.09 -14.45 -18.79
CA GLU A 55 -1.94 -15.51 -19.81
C GLU A 55 -2.50 -14.98 -21.15
N ARG A 56 -1.68 -14.19 -21.85
CA ARG A 56 -1.90 -13.89 -23.28
C ARG A 56 -1.90 -15.20 -24.06
N ASN A 57 -3.09 -15.66 -24.42
CA ASN A 57 -3.29 -16.73 -25.39
C ASN A 57 -2.63 -16.34 -26.72
N GLU A 58 -1.46 -16.93 -26.98
CA GLU A 58 -0.75 -16.84 -28.24
C GLU A 58 -1.55 -17.67 -29.26
N SER A 59 -2.49 -17.01 -29.95
CA SER A 59 -3.23 -17.65 -31.03
C SER A 59 -2.27 -17.86 -32.21
N ASP A 60 -1.66 -19.04 -32.19
CA ASP A 60 -0.87 -19.69 -33.22
C ASP A 60 -1.48 -19.42 -34.60
N GLY A 61 -0.67 -18.82 -35.46
CA GLY A 61 -1.05 -18.48 -36.82
C GLY A 61 -1.29 -19.75 -37.62
N THR A 62 -2.49 -19.91 -38.16
CA THR A 62 -2.72 -20.91 -39.20
C THR A 62 -1.94 -20.52 -40.45
N ASP A 63 -0.83 -21.23 -40.67
CA ASP A 63 -0.09 -21.28 -41.92
C ASP A 63 -0.90 -22.06 -42.97
N ARG A 64 -1.18 -21.36 -44.08
CA ARG A 64 -1.58 -21.84 -45.43
C ARG A 64 -3.00 -22.34 -45.67
#